data_AF-A0A7K1H8X5-F1
#
_entry.id   AF-A0A7K1H8X5-F1
#
_cell.length_a   1.000
_cell.length_b   1.000
_cell.length_c   1.000
_cell.angle_alpha   90.00
_cell.angle_beta   90.00
_cell.angle_gamma   90.00
#
_symmetry.space_group_name_H-M   'P 1'
#
loop_
_entity.id
_entity.type
_entity.pdbx_description
1 polymer ?
#
loop_
_entity_poly.entity_id
_entity_poly.type
_entity_poly.pdbx_seq_one_letter_code
_entity_poly.pdbx_strand_id
1 'polypeptide(L)' 'MSRPRHRIKELEDLLRQAERQGWRVTGGGDRYFKMLCPCPDKHLKTVKCTPSNPNYLRDLTGQLKRVTCWKDD' A
#
# COMPACT_ATOMS: atom_id res chain seq x y z
N MET A 1 0.11 -15.98 7.80
CA MET A 1 -1.12 -15.82 6.99
C MET A 1 -0.72 -15.17 5.68
N SER A 2 -0.66 -15.95 4.60
CA SER A 2 -0.16 -15.49 3.30
C SER A 2 -1.19 -14.57 2.66
N ARG A 3 -0.91 -13.26 2.62
CA ARG A 3 -1.70 -12.33 1.81
C ARG A 3 -1.64 -12.79 0.34
N PRO A 4 -2.76 -12.75 -0.39
CA PRO A 4 -2.72 -13.00 -1.82
C PRO A 4 -1.89 -11.92 -2.52
N ARG A 5 -1.17 -12.37 -3.53
CA ARG A 5 -0.25 -11.53 -4.31
C ARG A 5 -1.03 -10.54 -5.16
N HIS A 6 -0.49 -9.33 -5.29
CA HIS A 6 -1.12 -8.31 -6.11
C HIS A 6 -0.84 -8.64 -7.58
N ARG A 7 -1.85 -8.57 -8.45
CA ARG A 7 -1.73 -8.95 -9.87
C ARG A 7 -0.70 -8.09 -10.61
N ILE A 8 -0.59 -6.82 -10.21
CA ILE A 8 0.42 -5.84 -10.66
C ILE A 8 1.66 -5.91 -9.77
N LYS A 9 2.82 -6.20 -10.38
CA LYS A 9 4.11 -6.35 -9.69
C LYS A 9 4.53 -5.10 -8.91
N GLU A 10 4.36 -3.91 -9.50
CA GLU A 10 4.82 -2.69 -8.84
C GLU A 10 4.01 -2.34 -7.59
N LEU A 11 2.69 -2.60 -7.59
CA LEU A 11 1.87 -2.47 -6.40
C LEU A 11 2.19 -3.56 -5.37
N GLU A 12 2.56 -4.76 -5.82
CA GLU A 12 3.08 -5.78 -4.90
C GLU A 12 4.36 -5.31 -4.21
N ASP A 13 5.29 -4.72 -4.96
CA ASP A 13 6.55 -4.21 -4.43
C ASP A 13 6.32 -3.10 -3.40
N LEU A 14 5.44 -2.13 -3.71
CA LEU A 14 5.01 -1.09 -2.78
C LEU A 14 4.39 -1.68 -1.50
N LEU A 15 3.53 -2.70 -1.62
CA LEU A 15 2.96 -3.37 -0.45
C LEU A 15 4.03 -4.12 0.36
N ARG A 16 5.02 -4.74 -0.29
CA ARG A 16 6.15 -5.39 0.41
C ARG A 16 7.04 -4.36 1.10
N GLN A 17 7.30 -3.23 0.44
CA GLN A 17 8.05 -2.11 1.01
C GLN A 17 7.33 -1.59 2.26
N ALA A 18 6.02 -1.42 2.19
CA ALA A 18 5.22 -1.04 3.34
C ALA A 18 5.34 -2.05 4.50
N GLU A 19 5.20 -3.35 4.22
CA GLU A 19 5.38 -4.40 5.24
C GLU A 19 6.78 -4.35 5.87
N ARG A 20 7.84 -4.14 5.07
CA ARG A 20 9.21 -3.95 5.58
C ARG A 20 9.35 -2.72 6.45
N GLN A 21 8.62 -1.65 6.16
CA GLN A 21 8.58 -0.43 6.98
C GLN A 21 7.73 -0.57 8.25
N GLY A 22 7.14 -1.75 8.50
CA GLY A 22 6.29 -1.99 9.67
C GLY A 22 4.86 -1.50 9.48
N TRP A 23 4.45 -1.17 8.25
CA TRP A 23 3.04 -0.92 7.94
C TRP A 23 2.27 -2.24 7.95
N ARG A 24 1.11 -2.21 8.58
CA ARG A 24 0.24 -3.38 8.66
C ARG A 24 -0.65 -3.42 7.43
N VAL A 25 -0.27 -4.25 6.46
CA VAL A 25 -1.09 -4.52 5.28
C VAL A 25 -2.13 -5.58 5.62
N THR A 26 -3.40 -5.25 5.43
CA THR A 26 -4.55 -6.12 5.67
C THR A 26 -5.44 -6.20 4.43
N GLY A 27 -6.12 -7.32 4.25
CA GLY A 27 -6.97 -7.57 3.07
C GLY A 27 -6.29 -8.45 2.03
N GLY A 28 -6.57 -8.17 0.76
CA GLY A 28 -6.17 -9.01 -0.37
C GLY A 28 -7.30 -9.83 -0.99
N GLY A 29 -8.55 -9.59 -0.62
CA GLY A 29 -9.68 -10.19 -1.34
C GLY A 29 -9.92 -9.56 -2.73
N ASP A 30 -11.18 -9.58 -3.13
CA ASP A 30 -11.63 -9.35 -4.49
C ASP A 30 -11.34 -7.94 -5.07
N ARG A 31 -11.12 -6.91 -4.22
CA ARG A 31 -11.08 -5.51 -4.72
C ARG A 31 -10.02 -4.58 -4.13
N TYR A 32 -9.67 -4.69 -2.85
CA TYR A 32 -8.79 -3.71 -2.19
C TYR A 32 -7.87 -4.33 -1.12
N PHE A 33 -6.65 -3.80 -1.03
CA PHE A 33 -5.74 -3.94 0.10
C PHE A 33 -5.83 -2.68 0.98
N LYS A 34 -5.64 -2.84 2.28
CA LYS A 34 -5.59 -1.75 3.26
C LYS A 34 -4.21 -1.72 3.90
N MET A 35 -3.57 -0.57 3.88
CA MET A 35 -2.29 -0.29 4.54
C MET A 35 -2.58 0.55 5.77
N LEU A 36 -2.20 0.06 6.94
CA LEU A 36 -2.34 0.75 8.21
C LEU A 36 -0.96 1.20 8.66
N CYS A 37 -0.78 2.50 8.84
CA CYS A 37 0.45 3.06 9.37
C CYS A 37 0.58 2.76 10.88
N PRO A 38 1.79 2.45 11.37
CA PRO A 38 2.05 2.27 12.81
C PRO A 38 2.03 3.57 13.63
N CYS A 39 1.79 4.73 13.02
CA CYS A 39 1.76 6.03 13.71
C CYS A 39 0.54 6.18 14.64
N PRO A 40 0.61 7.07 15.66
CA PRO A 40 -0.52 7.35 16.55
C PRO A 40 -1.75 7.89 15.82
N ASP A 41 -1.55 8.64 14.72
CA ASP A 41 -2.61 9.15 13.84
C ASP A 41 -3.31 8.06 13.00
N LYS A 42 -2.83 6.81 13.05
CA LYS A 42 -3.40 5.63 12.37
C LYS A 42 -3.79 5.91 10.91
N HIS A 43 -2.84 6.40 10.11
CA HIS A 43 -3.10 6.63 8.69
C HIS A 43 -3.55 5.32 8.01
N LEU A 44 -4.75 5.35 7.42
CA LEU A 44 -5.29 4.26 6.61
C LEU A 44 -5.15 4.62 5.13
N LYS A 45 -4.54 3.73 4.34
CA LYS A 45 -4.53 3.82 2.88
C LYS A 45 -5.13 2.59 2.24
N THR A 46 -5.91 2.79 1.19
CA THR A 46 -6.53 1.70 0.44
C THR A 46 -5.92 1.61 -0.94
N VAL A 47 -5.36 0.44 -1.26
CA VAL A 47 -4.76 0.12 -2.56
C VAL A 47 -5.74 -0.74 -3.35
N LYS A 48 -6.10 -0.32 -4.56
CA LYS A 48 -7.00 -1.09 -5.45
C LYS A 48 -6.24 -2.28 -6.06
N CYS A 49 -6.85 -3.47 -6.07
CA CYS A 49 -6.30 -4.65 -6.75
C CYS A 49 -6.21 -4.48 -8.27
N THR A 50 -7.20 -3.79 -8.84
CA THR A 50 -7.35 -3.55 -10.29
C THR A 50 -7.58 -2.06 -10.53
N PRO A 51 -6.53 -1.22 -10.47
CA PRO A 51 -6.64 0.15 -10.89
C PRO A 51 -6.76 0.22 -12.42
N SER A 52 -7.76 0.92 -12.92
CA SER A 52 -7.88 1.22 -14.36
C SER A 52 -6.88 2.29 -14.83
N ASN A 53 -6.25 3.01 -13.90
CA ASN A 53 -5.35 4.11 -14.20
C ASN A 53 -3.88 3.65 -14.17
N PRO A 54 -3.10 3.86 -15.24
CA PRO A 54 -1.67 3.51 -15.26
C PRO A 54 -0.85 4.35 -14.26
N ASN A 55 -1.28 5.58 -13.99
CA ASN A 55 -0.63 6.48 -13.03
C ASN A 55 -1.03 6.23 -11.58
N TYR A 56 -1.83 5.19 -11.29
CA TYR A 56 -2.34 4.93 -9.95
C TYR A 56 -1.21 4.71 -8.92
N LEU A 57 -0.15 4.00 -9.31
CA LEU A 57 0.99 3.79 -8.43
C LEU A 57 1.67 5.11 -8.08
N ARG A 58 1.92 5.97 -9.07
CA ARG A 58 2.57 7.26 -8.86
C ARG A 58 1.73 8.18 -7.97
N ASP A 59 0.41 8.17 -8.13
CA ASP A 59 -0.50 8.90 -7.24
C ASP A 59 -0.45 8.35 -5.81
N LEU A 60 -0.51 7.02 -5.65
CA LEU A 60 -0.41 6.35 -4.36
C LEU A 60 0.93 6.66 -3.67
N THR A 61 2.04 6.54 -4.37
CA THR A 61 3.37 6.88 -3.86
C THR A 61 3.45 8.36 -3.51
N GLY A 62 2.88 9.26 -4.30
CA GLY A 62 2.80 10.68 -3.97
C GLY A 62 1.99 10.94 -2.70
N GLN A 63 0.87 10.25 -2.51
CA GLN A 63 0.08 10.32 -1.28
C GLN A 63 0.83 9.75 -0.07
N LEU A 64 1.61 8.68 -0.27
CA LEU A 64 2.44 8.07 0.77
C LEU A 64 3.60 8.98 1.15
N LYS A 65 4.29 9.61 0.19
CA LYS A 65 5.34 10.61 0.46
C LYS A 65 4.85 11.82 1.26
N ARG A 66 3.55 12.13 1.21
CA ARG A 66 2.94 13.20 2.02
C ARG A 66 2.70 12.80 3.47
N VAL A 67 2.58 11.50 3.78
CA VAL A 67 2.46 11.06 5.17
C VAL A 67 3.85 10.90 5.78
N THR A 68 4.09 11.57 6.90
CA THR A 68 5.37 11.58 7.63
C THR A 68 5.88 10.21 8.04
N CYS A 69 5.01 9.19 8.04
CA CYS A 69 5.34 7.83 8.41
C CYS A 69 5.76 6.91 7.24
N TRP A 70 5.81 7.42 6.01
CA TRP A 70 6.37 6.70 4.86
C TRP A 70 7.83 7.09 4.64
N LYS A 71 8.74 6.11 4.66
CA LYS A 71 10.16 6.34 4.37
C LYS A 71 10.47 5.88 2.95
N ASP A 72 10.74 6.83 2.07
CA ASP A 72 11.34 6.56 0.75
C ASP A 72 12.84 6.38 1.01
N ASP A 73 13.28 5.14 1.23
CA ASP A 73 14.72 4.80 1.33
C ASP A 73 15.34 4.75 -0.07
#